data_AF-A0A9D2N2G5-F1
#
_entry.id   AF-A0A9D2N2G5-F1
#
_cell.length_a   1.000
_cell.length_b   1.000
_cell.length_c   1.000
_cell.angle_alpha   90.00
_cell.angle_beta   90.00
_cell.angle_gamma   90.00
#
_symmetry.space_group_name_H-M   'P 1'
#
loop_
_entity.id
_entity.type
_entity.pdbx_description
1 polymer ?
#
loop_
_entity_poly.entity_id
_entity_poly.type
_entity_poly.pdbx_seq_one_letter_code
_entity_poly.pdbx_strand_id
1 'polypeptide(L)' 'MDKEKIRKLNLLLYGIAIPISIFALYTFIFVFDNGIGWKVVLIIIGLGWLISAVSGFIKNLKK' A
#
# COMPACT_ATOMS: atom_id res chain seq x y z
N MET A 1 4.81 16.72 19.68
CA MET A 1 3.68 16.33 18.82
C MET A 1 2.87 15.29 19.56
N ASP A 2 1.59 15.57 19.87
CA ASP A 2 0.74 14.64 20.63
C ASP A 2 0.67 13.27 19.96
N LYS A 3 0.84 12.20 20.75
CA LYS A 3 0.75 10.80 20.26
C LYS A 3 -0.54 10.54 19.49
N GLU A 4 -1.65 11.19 19.87
CA GLU A 4 -2.91 11.11 19.13
C GLU A 4 -2.89 11.80 17.76
N LYS A 5 -2.20 12.94 17.62
CA LYS A 5 -2.06 13.63 16.33
C LYS A 5 -1.27 12.78 15.34
N ILE A 6 -0.21 12.13 15.80
CA ILE A 6 0.60 11.19 15.00
C ILE A 6 -0.23 10.00 14.54
N ARG A 7 -1.04 9.42 15.43
CA ARG A 7 -1.92 8.30 15.08
C ARG A 7 -2.95 8.68 14.01
N LYS A 8 -3.62 9.84 14.14
CA LYS A 8 -4.59 10.32 13.14
C LYS A 8 -3.93 10.55 11.78
N LEU A 9 -2.72 11.11 11.77
CA LEU A 9 -1.94 11.26 10.54
C LEU A 9 -1.57 9.90 9.94
N ASN A 10 -1.10 8.95 10.73
CA ASN A 10 -0.79 7.60 10.24
C ASN A 10 -2.02 6.91 9.65
N LEU A 11 -3.19 7.06 10.28
CA LEU A 11 -4.44 6.53 9.74
C LEU A 11 -4.77 7.12 8.36
N LEU A 12 -4.64 8.44 8.19
CA LEU A 12 -4.85 9.08 6.89
C LEU A 12 -3.82 8.60 5.86
N LEU A 13 -2.55 8.55 6.23
CA LEU A 13 -1.46 8.13 5.35
C LEU A 13 -1.63 6.68 4.89
N TYR A 14 -1.87 5.76 5.83
CA TYR A 14 -2.13 4.36 5.49
C TYR A 14 -3.46 4.19 4.73
N GLY A 15 -4.48 4.98 5.05
CA GLY A 15 -5.75 4.99 4.34
C GLY A 15 -5.62 5.41 2.87
N ILE A 16 -4.74 6.37 2.56
CA ILE A 16 -4.40 6.78 1.18
C ILE A 16 -3.44 5.80 0.51
N ALA A 17 -2.53 5.18 1.27
CA ALA A 17 -1.56 4.21 0.74
C ALA A 17 -2.25 2.94 0.21
N ILE A 18 -3.38 2.53 0.78
CA ILE A 18 -4.17 1.36 0.31
C ILE A 18 -4.66 1.55 -1.14
N PRO A 19 -5.47 2.58 -1.48
CA PRO A 19 -5.93 2.77 -2.85
C PRO A 19 -4.76 3.02 -3.83
N ILE A 20 -3.68 3.70 -3.41
CA ILE A 20 -2.47 3.85 -4.24
C ILE A 20 -1.83 2.50 -4.54
N SER A 21 -1.73 1.61 -3.55
CA SER A 21 -1.16 0.27 -3.73
C SER A 21 -2.02 -0.59 -4.67
N ILE A 22 -3.35 -0.49 -4.55
CA ILE A 22 -4.29 -1.15 -5.47
C ILE A 22 -4.12 -0.61 -6.89
N PHE A 23 -4.00 0.71 -7.04
CA PHE A 23 -3.77 1.34 -8.34
C PHE A 23 -2.43 0.91 -8.95
N ALA A 24 -1.35 0.86 -8.16
CA ALA A 24 -0.06 0.37 -8.61
C ALA A 24 -0.14 -1.09 -9.09
N LEU A 25 -0.80 -1.97 -8.34
CA LEU A 25 -1.05 -3.35 -8.75
C LEU A 25 -1.82 -3.44 -10.07
N TYR A 26 -2.85 -2.61 -10.25
CA TYR A 26 -3.56 -2.53 -11.53
C TYR A 26 -2.61 -2.15 -12.67
N THR A 27 -1.76 -1.14 -12.49
CA THR A 27 -0.81 -0.74 -13.53
C THR A 27 0.20 -1.86 -13.84
N PHE A 28 0.69 -2.57 -12.82
CA PHE A 28 1.63 -3.68 -13.01
C PHE A 28 0.99 -4.85 -13.77
N ILE A 29 -0.29 -5.14 -13.53
CA ILE A 29 -0.98 -6.26 -14.16
C ILE A 29 -1.46 -5.92 -15.56
N PHE A 30 -2.00 -4.72 -15.79
CA PHE A 30 -2.74 -4.40 -17.02
C PHE A 30 -2.03 -3.41 -17.95
N VAL A 31 -1.15 -2.57 -17.44
CA VAL A 31 -0.53 -1.48 -18.21
C VAL A 31 0.95 -1.76 -18.49
N PHE A 32 1.63 -2.47 -17.59
CA PHE A 32 3.07 -2.70 -17.69
C PHE A 32 3.40 -3.91 -18.58
N ASP A 33 4.02 -3.64 -19.73
CA ASP A 33 4.43 -4.66 -20.72
C ASP A 33 5.96 -4.67 -20.91
N ASN A 34 6.71 -4.92 -19.83
CA ASN A 34 8.18 -5.09 -19.84
C ASN A 34 8.60 -6.57 -19.71
N GLY A 35 7.76 -7.49 -20.20
CA GLY A 35 7.99 -8.93 -20.13
C GLY A 35 7.56 -9.59 -18.82
N ILE A 36 7.30 -10.90 -18.91
CA ILE A 36 6.69 -11.72 -17.84
C ILE A 36 7.50 -11.67 -16.54
N GLY A 37 8.84 -11.67 -16.62
CA GLY A 37 9.71 -11.64 -15.43
C GLY A 37 9.53 -10.38 -14.59
N TRP A 38 9.62 -9.20 -15.20
CA TRP A 38 9.45 -7.91 -14.51
C TRP A 38 8.04 -7.72 -13.98
N LYS A 39 7.05 -8.20 -14.72
CA LYS A 39 5.64 -8.15 -14.32
C LYS A 39 5.40 -8.90 -13.00
N VAL A 40 5.93 -10.11 -12.87
CA VAL A 40 5.81 -10.92 -11.64
C VAL A 40 6.50 -10.24 -10.46
N VAL A 41 7.71 -9.71 -10.65
CA VAL A 41 8.46 -9.00 -9.60
C VAL A 41 7.67 -7.80 -9.08
N LEU A 42 7.11 -6.99 -9.98
CA LEU A 42 6.33 -5.81 -9.61
C LEU A 42 5.04 -6.16 -8.89
N ILE A 43 4.36 -7.24 -9.28
CA ILE A 43 3.17 -7.73 -8.58
C ILE A 43 3.52 -8.14 -7.14
N ILE A 44 4.63 -8.86 -6.93
CA ILE A 44 5.08 -9.26 -5.58
C ILE A 44 5.36 -8.01 -4.72
N ILE A 45 6.05 -7.01 -5.29
CA ILE A 45 6.35 -5.74 -4.59
C ILE A 45 5.05 -5.00 -4.25
N GLY A 46 4.13 -4.87 -5.21
CA GLY A 46 2.85 -4.20 -5.02
C GLY A 46 1.97 -4.87 -3.96
N LEU A 47 1.97 -6.21 -3.91
CA LEU A 47 1.28 -6.97 -2.86
C LEU A 47 1.92 -6.72 -1.49
N GLY A 48 3.25 -6.70 -1.43
CA GLY A 48 3.99 -6.35 -0.20
C GLY A 48 3.62 -4.96 0.32
N TRP A 49 3.52 -3.97 -0.57
CA TRP A 49 3.08 -2.62 -0.21
C TRP A 49 1.64 -2.58 0.28
N LEU A 50 0.72 -3.26 -0.40
CA LEU A 50 -0.67 -3.33 0.01
C LEU A 50 -0.83 -3.95 1.40
N ILE A 51 -0.15 -5.09 1.66
CA ILE A 51 -0.18 -5.77 2.96
C ILE A 51 0.38 -4.86 4.06
N SER A 52 1.50 -4.18 3.78
CA SER A 52 2.11 -3.23 4.72
C SER A 52 1.18 -2.06 5.03
N ALA A 53 0.52 -1.50 4.01
CA ALA A 53 -0.42 -0.40 4.17
C ALA A 53 -1.65 -0.81 5.00
N VAL A 54 -2.24 -1.98 4.72
CA VAL A 54 -3.38 -2.52 5.46
C VAL A 54 -2.99 -2.84 6.91
N SER A 55 -1.84 -3.49 7.13
CA SER A 55 -1.35 -3.81 8.48
C SER A 55 -1.09 -2.54 9.29
N GLY A 56 -0.44 -1.54 8.69
CA GLY A 56 -0.22 -0.23 9.31
C GLY A 56 -1.53 0.49 9.64
N PHE A 57 -2.51 0.44 8.74
CA PHE A 57 -3.84 1.00 8.98
C PHE A 57 -4.53 0.33 10.17
N ILE A 58 -4.61 -1.00 10.18
CA ILE A 58 -5.25 -1.78 11.25
C ILE A 58 -4.55 -1.54 12.60
N LYS A 59 -3.21 -1.51 12.61
CA LYS A 59 -2.42 -1.25 13.83
C LYS A 59 -2.69 0.13 14.43
N ASN A 60 -2.91 1.14 13.60
CA ASN A 60 -3.24 2.49 14.09
C ASN A 60 -4.74 2.65 14.40
N LEU A 61 -5.59 1.73 13.92
CA LEU A 61 -7.02 1.64 14.22
C LEU A 61 -7.28 0.97 15.58
N LYS A 62 -6.62 -0.17 15.85
CA LYS A 62 -6.64 -0.82 17.16
C LYS A 62 -5.85 0.04 18.14
N LYS A 63 -6.60 0.86 18.90
CA LYS A 63 -6.10 1.75 19.96
C LYS A 63 -5.24 1.00 20.97
#